data_AF-A0A9P9Y6U4-F1
#
_entry.id   AF-A0A9P9Y6U4-F1
#
_cell.length_a   1.000
_cell.length_b   1.000
_cell.length_c   1.000
_cell.angle_alpha   90.00
_cell.angle_beta   90.00
_cell.angle_gamma   90.00
#
_symmetry.space_group_name_H-M   'P 1'
#
loop_
_entity.id
_entity.type
_entity.pdbx_description
1 polymer ?
#
loop_
_entity_poly.entity_id
_entity_poly.type
_entity_poly.pdbx_seq_one_letter_code
_entity_poly.pdbx_strand_id
1 'polypeptide(L)'
;MPSLLKTNLGLQQHRYMRSMRMPDVNALVATTADSRDSEHSLVTLLPSPQDAVTITINTCAWLWGAETPSGSVFRPDDAIQLLDLAKISKGSPIQVAKMLLLFALYMQQLPDDFDESLLGFEDMSRTIDLIVERSKAYIMTHEDEACSTNGIESLLVLATIYLNSGDMRKTWSTFRRTVDMARLAGIHQSYSAVRRDAQSDENGLLRRLWLSASCGDSYYSLLLGQAPATGPETFGAGHEVWTDPVAEKEANVQRVLCAVMARLAERNAQGRHHDEGVTRKLEDRLDTIYSSLPSTWWDTPKFAPGRCLDSAQEPTRLLCQIWYFTMQMFIHLPLAFALPQETACYDLKACRNASRNTLSRHVGAQHAKEQLSRCRGGEQAAFMSAVVLLMCIVQRRTQSMHGPPERTEKPWVMSFELDRILIQQTIASFEARGKGGRREPISKQCTTILTTMREFAFREDLMEASMEDAIGKHNVERLEMEKLIDSAIRPCLRCASPAGRLLDLTFGTDTRTEAPSE
;
A
#
# COMPACT_ATOMS: atom_id res chain seq x y z
N MET A 1 20.30 61.05 2.84
CA MET A 1 18.89 61.37 3.19
C MET A 1 18.21 62.03 1.99
N PRO A 2 16.91 61.81 1.73
CA PRO A 2 16.39 60.88 0.72
C PRO A 2 15.78 61.59 -0.51
N SER A 3 15.90 61.00 -1.73
CA SER A 3 15.09 61.46 -2.90
C SER A 3 14.93 60.50 -4.09
N LEU A 4 15.10 59.17 -3.94
CA LEU A 4 15.01 58.24 -5.11
C LEU A 4 14.01 57.09 -4.98
N LEU A 5 12.99 57.18 -4.12
CA LEU A 5 12.03 56.09 -3.90
C LEU A 5 10.56 56.42 -4.21
N LYS A 6 10.24 57.56 -4.83
CA LYS A 6 8.84 57.96 -5.06
C LYS A 6 8.32 57.87 -6.50
N THR A 7 9.11 57.44 -7.48
CA THR A 7 8.68 57.45 -8.89
C THR A 7 8.32 56.10 -9.50
N ASN A 8 8.55 54.98 -8.80
CA ASN A 8 8.25 53.64 -9.35
C ASN A 8 6.96 52.97 -8.83
N LEU A 9 6.27 53.53 -7.83
CA LEU A 9 5.01 52.93 -7.34
C LEU A 9 3.76 53.35 -8.14
N GLY A 10 3.80 54.47 -8.88
CA GLY A 10 2.62 54.98 -9.58
C GLY A 10 2.28 54.27 -10.90
N LEU A 11 3.25 53.62 -11.54
CA LEU A 11 3.06 53.01 -12.88
C LEU A 11 2.75 51.51 -12.85
N GLN A 12 2.99 50.81 -11.73
CA GLN A 12 2.62 49.39 -11.59
C GLN A 12 1.16 49.17 -11.16
N GLN A 13 0.54 50.10 -10.43
CA GLN A 13 -0.86 49.96 -10.00
C GLN A 13 -1.87 50.09 -11.15
N HIS A 14 -1.56 50.88 -12.19
CA HIS A 14 -2.46 51.04 -13.34
C HIS A 14 -2.43 49.88 -14.35
N ARG A 15 -1.38 49.03 -14.34
CA ARG A 15 -1.32 47.81 -15.16
C ARG A 15 -2.02 46.62 -14.49
N TYR A 16 -2.08 46.57 -13.16
CA TYR A 16 -2.73 45.47 -12.43
C TYR A 16 -4.27 45.54 -12.46
N MET A 17 -4.85 46.74 -12.55
CA MET A 17 -6.31 46.92 -12.55
C MET A 17 -7.00 46.68 -13.90
N ARG A 18 -6.26 46.41 -15.00
CA ARG A 18 -6.83 46.17 -16.34
C ARG A 18 -6.89 44.69 -16.75
N SER A 19 -6.48 43.76 -15.87
CA SER A 19 -6.38 42.32 -16.14
C SER A 19 -7.44 41.46 -15.43
N MET A 20 -8.24 42.00 -14.51
CA MET A 20 -9.37 41.27 -13.94
C MET A 20 -10.59 41.41 -14.88
N ARG A 21 -10.67 40.55 -15.89
CA ARG A 21 -11.97 40.20 -16.47
C ARG A 21 -12.77 39.53 -15.35
N MET A 22 -13.88 40.16 -14.95
CA MET A 22 -14.90 39.47 -14.17
C MET A 22 -15.29 38.19 -14.93
N PRO A 23 -15.37 37.02 -14.26
CA PRO A 23 -15.80 35.80 -14.91
C PRO A 23 -17.18 36.01 -15.54
N ASP A 24 -17.36 35.50 -16.76
CA ASP A 24 -18.59 35.62 -17.53
C ASP A 24 -19.75 35.00 -16.71
N VAL A 25 -20.81 35.77 -16.47
CA VAL A 25 -21.95 35.35 -15.65
C VAL A 25 -22.58 34.09 -16.22
N ASN A 26 -22.52 33.88 -17.54
CA ASN A 26 -23.00 32.67 -18.19
C ASN A 26 -22.12 31.44 -17.90
N ALA A 27 -20.81 31.62 -17.70
CA ALA A 27 -19.89 30.54 -17.29
C ALA A 27 -20.11 30.13 -15.82
N LEU A 28 -20.44 31.10 -14.95
CA LEU A 28 -20.86 30.85 -13.56
C LEU A 28 -22.24 30.15 -13.48
N VAL A 29 -23.19 30.52 -14.34
CA VAL A 29 -24.51 29.88 -14.39
C VAL A 29 -24.41 28.45 -14.95
N ALA A 30 -23.54 28.20 -15.94
CA ALA A 30 -23.29 26.85 -16.45
C ALA A 30 -22.60 25.95 -15.42
N THR A 31 -21.58 26.44 -14.71
CA THR A 31 -20.92 25.69 -13.63
C THR A 31 -21.84 25.41 -12.46
N THR A 32 -22.74 26.33 -12.10
CA THR A 32 -23.73 26.10 -11.03
C THR A 32 -24.85 25.13 -11.44
N ALA A 33 -25.22 25.05 -12.72
CA ALA A 33 -26.17 24.05 -13.20
C ALA A 33 -25.54 22.65 -13.23
N ASP A 34 -24.32 22.53 -13.75
CA ASP A 34 -23.55 21.27 -13.81
C ASP A 34 -23.19 20.76 -12.40
N SER A 35 -22.86 21.69 -11.48
CA SER A 35 -22.67 21.39 -10.06
C SER A 35 -23.94 20.81 -9.43
N ARG A 36 -25.11 21.45 -9.57
CA ARG A 36 -26.38 20.94 -9.01
C ARG A 36 -26.80 19.59 -9.58
N ASP A 37 -26.57 19.35 -10.87
CA ASP A 37 -26.83 18.05 -11.49
C ASP A 37 -25.90 16.96 -10.94
N SER A 38 -24.63 17.31 -10.66
CA SER A 38 -23.68 16.40 -10.01
C SER A 38 -24.05 16.09 -8.55
N GLU A 39 -24.55 17.07 -7.79
CA GLU A 39 -25.03 16.90 -6.42
C GLU A 39 -26.24 15.96 -6.36
N HIS A 40 -27.23 16.22 -7.20
CA HIS A 40 -28.43 15.38 -7.28
C HIS A 40 -28.06 13.95 -7.73
N SER A 41 -27.09 13.80 -8.64
CA SER A 41 -26.60 12.50 -9.06
C SER A 41 -25.97 11.71 -7.91
N LEU A 42 -25.30 12.34 -6.95
CA LEU A 42 -24.72 11.63 -5.79
C LEU A 42 -25.81 11.15 -4.84
N VAL A 43 -26.76 12.02 -4.46
CA VAL A 43 -27.82 11.67 -3.50
C VAL A 43 -28.67 10.49 -4.01
N THR A 44 -28.90 10.39 -5.32
CA THR A 44 -29.65 9.26 -5.91
C THR A 44 -28.97 7.89 -5.78
N LEU A 45 -27.66 7.86 -5.48
CA LEU A 45 -26.91 6.62 -5.28
C LEU A 45 -26.92 6.12 -3.84
N LEU A 46 -27.54 6.86 -2.91
CA LEU A 46 -27.64 6.42 -1.53
C LEU A 46 -28.46 5.12 -1.46
N PRO A 47 -28.01 4.14 -0.66
CA PRO A 47 -28.75 2.88 -0.49
C PRO A 47 -30.10 3.12 0.20
N SER A 48 -31.00 2.15 0.10
CA SER A 48 -32.22 2.19 0.92
C SER A 48 -31.86 2.09 2.42
N PRO A 49 -32.71 2.56 3.35
CA PRO A 49 -32.46 2.40 4.79
C PRO A 49 -32.24 0.94 5.21
N GLN A 50 -32.94 0.00 4.56
CA GLN A 50 -32.79 -1.43 4.84
C GLN A 50 -31.43 -1.96 4.34
N ASP A 51 -31.00 -1.56 3.14
CA ASP A 51 -29.70 -1.94 2.61
C ASP A 51 -28.57 -1.34 3.46
N ALA A 52 -28.69 -0.07 3.87
CA ALA A 52 -27.71 0.60 4.73
C ALA A 52 -27.48 -0.15 6.05
N VAL A 53 -28.56 -0.57 6.72
CA VAL A 53 -28.50 -1.39 7.93
C VAL A 53 -27.85 -2.74 7.64
N THR A 54 -28.28 -3.40 6.56
CA THR A 54 -27.79 -4.73 6.18
C THR A 54 -26.29 -4.71 5.89
N ILE A 55 -25.81 -3.74 5.11
CA ILE A 55 -24.39 -3.55 4.80
C ILE A 55 -23.59 -3.30 6.08
N THR A 56 -24.04 -2.35 6.91
CA THR A 56 -23.30 -1.89 8.09
C THR A 56 -23.19 -2.98 9.16
N ILE A 57 -24.24 -3.78 9.36
CA ILE A 57 -24.25 -4.85 10.37
C ILE A 57 -23.41 -6.05 9.95
N ASN A 58 -23.42 -6.41 8.66
CA ASN A 58 -22.81 -7.63 8.15
C ASN A 58 -21.37 -7.46 7.64
N THR A 59 -20.90 -6.22 7.43
CA THR A 59 -19.54 -6.00 6.93
C THR A 59 -18.46 -6.48 7.92
N CYS A 60 -17.35 -7.01 7.41
CA CYS A 60 -16.15 -7.33 8.18
C CYS A 60 -15.14 -6.18 8.24
N ALA A 61 -15.46 -5.01 7.69
CA ALA A 61 -14.62 -3.79 7.69
C ALA A 61 -14.05 -3.44 9.08
N TRP A 62 -14.85 -3.70 10.10
CA TRP A 62 -14.59 -3.49 11.52
C TRP A 62 -13.40 -4.24 12.07
N LEU A 63 -12.99 -5.34 11.43
CA LEU A 63 -11.89 -6.18 11.88
C LEU A 63 -10.52 -5.64 11.51
N TRP A 64 -10.45 -4.73 10.53
CA TRP A 64 -9.28 -3.86 10.30
C TRP A 64 -9.41 -2.53 11.04
N GLY A 65 -10.40 -2.51 11.94
CA GLY A 65 -10.74 -1.39 12.77
C GLY A 65 -11.23 -0.21 11.99
N ALA A 66 -11.89 -0.24 10.83
CA ALA A 66 -12.22 0.98 10.04
C ALA A 66 -12.36 2.27 10.89
N GLU A 67 -13.11 2.29 11.98
CA GLU A 67 -13.23 3.44 12.90
C GLU A 67 -11.96 3.86 13.70
N THR A 68 -11.00 2.97 13.91
CA THR A 68 -9.84 3.07 14.82
C THR A 68 -8.59 2.22 14.47
N PRO A 69 -8.04 2.00 13.25
CA PRO A 69 -6.61 1.78 13.20
C PRO A 69 -5.92 3.09 13.54
N SER A 70 -4.72 2.94 14.01
CA SER A 70 -3.67 3.91 13.79
C SER A 70 -3.62 4.28 12.29
N GLY A 71 -4.00 5.51 11.94
CA GLY A 71 -4.26 5.90 10.54
C GLY A 71 -5.68 5.62 10.04
N SER A 72 -6.67 5.50 10.92
CA SER A 72 -8.07 5.46 10.53
C SER A 72 -8.48 6.80 9.95
N VAL A 73 -9.15 6.74 8.81
CA VAL A 73 -9.85 7.86 8.18
C VAL A 73 -11.12 8.21 8.95
N PHE A 74 -11.55 7.31 9.83
CA PHE A 74 -12.91 7.22 10.29
C PHE A 74 -13.04 7.65 11.76
N ARG A 75 -14.24 8.04 12.12
CA ARG A 75 -14.64 8.29 13.51
C ARG A 75 -15.47 7.09 14.01
N PRO A 76 -15.41 6.76 15.31
CA PRO A 76 -16.32 5.78 15.93
C PRO A 76 -17.82 6.04 15.66
N ASP A 77 -18.17 7.29 15.38
CA ASP A 77 -19.54 7.69 15.08
C ASP A 77 -19.91 7.55 13.59
N ASP A 78 -18.95 7.24 12.70
CA ASP A 78 -19.21 7.24 11.25
C ASP A 78 -20.18 6.11 10.86
N ALA A 79 -20.14 4.93 11.48
CA ALA A 79 -21.16 3.92 11.22
C ALA A 79 -22.55 4.28 11.74
N ILE A 80 -22.64 5.00 12.86
CA ILE A 80 -23.92 5.52 13.34
C ILE A 80 -24.43 6.59 12.36
N GLN A 81 -23.55 7.44 11.84
CA GLN A 81 -23.90 8.43 10.82
C GLN A 81 -24.40 7.77 9.53
N LEU A 82 -23.81 6.63 9.10
CA LEU A 82 -24.25 5.87 7.92
C LEU A 82 -25.71 5.41 8.01
N LEU A 83 -26.27 5.27 9.21
CA LEU A 83 -27.66 4.88 9.41
C LEU A 83 -28.64 6.06 9.33
N ASP A 84 -28.17 7.30 9.44
CA ASP A 84 -28.98 8.52 9.32
C ASP A 84 -28.97 9.07 7.89
N LEU A 85 -29.53 8.31 6.96
CA LEU A 85 -29.56 8.65 5.53
C LEU A 85 -30.26 10.00 5.25
N ALA A 86 -31.24 10.37 6.06
CA ALA A 86 -31.97 11.63 5.92
C ALA A 86 -31.11 12.86 6.28
N LYS A 87 -30.17 12.70 7.21
CA LYS A 87 -29.15 13.70 7.51
C LYS A 87 -28.07 13.73 6.44
N ILE A 88 -27.62 12.55 5.98
CA ILE A 88 -26.61 12.45 4.90
C ILE A 88 -27.12 13.14 3.63
N SER A 89 -28.35 12.88 3.20
CA SER A 89 -28.92 13.46 1.97
C SER A 89 -29.07 14.98 2.01
N LYS A 90 -28.98 15.59 3.20
CA LYS A 90 -29.02 17.05 3.40
C LYS A 90 -27.63 17.65 3.69
N GLY A 91 -26.60 16.81 3.75
CA GLY A 91 -25.21 17.23 3.95
C GLY A 91 -24.64 17.94 2.72
N SER A 92 -23.42 18.44 2.84
CA SER A 92 -22.71 18.95 1.66
C SER A 92 -22.38 17.81 0.70
N PRO A 93 -22.20 18.07 -0.60
CA PRO A 93 -22.07 16.99 -1.56
C PRO A 93 -20.77 16.20 -1.37
N ILE A 94 -19.69 16.83 -0.87
CA ILE A 94 -18.49 16.11 -0.43
C ILE A 94 -18.75 15.15 0.75
N GLN A 95 -19.66 15.49 1.66
CA GLN A 95 -20.07 14.58 2.74
C GLN A 95 -20.87 13.41 2.17
N VAL A 96 -21.77 13.65 1.22
CA VAL A 96 -22.50 12.58 0.52
C VAL A 96 -21.52 11.66 -0.20
N ALA A 97 -20.56 12.21 -0.94
CA ALA A 97 -19.51 11.44 -1.63
C ALA A 97 -18.68 10.59 -0.67
N LYS A 98 -18.27 11.14 0.49
CA LYS A 98 -17.60 10.40 1.58
C LYS A 98 -18.43 9.19 2.01
N MET A 99 -19.71 9.40 2.31
CA MET A 99 -20.61 8.36 2.82
C MET A 99 -20.89 7.27 1.78
N LEU A 100 -21.03 7.65 0.50
CA LEU A 100 -21.16 6.70 -0.59
C LEU A 100 -19.91 5.82 -0.72
N LEU A 101 -18.71 6.43 -0.72
CA LEU A 101 -17.45 5.67 -0.76
C LEU A 101 -17.32 4.73 0.45
N LEU A 102 -17.78 5.17 1.61
CA LEU A 102 -17.89 4.34 2.81
C LEU A 102 -18.77 3.10 2.58
N PHE A 103 -19.97 3.27 2.02
CA PHE A 103 -20.82 2.14 1.64
C PHE A 103 -20.14 1.22 0.63
N ALA A 104 -19.47 1.78 -0.38
CA ALA A 104 -18.72 1.00 -1.36
C ALA A 104 -17.61 0.15 -0.70
N LEU A 105 -16.87 0.73 0.24
CA LEU A 105 -15.87 0.01 1.01
C LEU A 105 -16.50 -1.11 1.87
N TYR A 106 -17.62 -0.83 2.55
CA TYR A 106 -18.28 -1.83 3.40
C TYR A 106 -18.88 -2.98 2.59
N MET A 107 -19.45 -2.70 1.42
CA MET A 107 -19.91 -3.71 0.46
C MET A 107 -18.74 -4.58 -0.03
N GLN A 108 -17.58 -3.97 -0.34
CA GLN A 108 -16.35 -4.70 -0.64
C GLN A 108 -15.82 -5.54 0.52
N GLN A 109 -16.36 -5.40 1.74
CA GLN A 109 -15.91 -6.07 2.96
C GLN A 109 -16.97 -6.99 3.61
N LEU A 110 -18.12 -7.23 2.96
CA LEU A 110 -19.12 -8.24 3.37
C LEU A 110 -18.61 -9.67 3.24
N PRO A 111 -18.84 -10.63 4.15
CA PRO A 111 -18.34 -12.01 4.07
C PRO A 111 -18.45 -12.69 2.70
N ASP A 112 -17.54 -13.63 2.38
CA ASP A 112 -17.55 -14.33 1.08
C ASP A 112 -18.82 -15.20 0.87
N ASP A 113 -19.43 -15.65 1.97
CA ASP A 113 -20.68 -16.41 2.02
C ASP A 113 -21.92 -15.52 2.25
N PHE A 114 -21.77 -14.20 2.17
CA PHE A 114 -22.88 -13.27 2.33
C PHE A 114 -23.93 -13.46 1.23
N ASP A 115 -25.19 -13.54 1.63
CA ASP A 115 -26.32 -13.65 0.71
C ASP A 115 -26.64 -12.27 0.09
N GLU A 116 -26.16 -12.06 -1.14
CA GLU A 116 -26.40 -10.83 -1.90
C GLU A 116 -27.90 -10.52 -2.12
N SER A 117 -28.79 -11.52 -2.05
CA SER A 117 -30.24 -11.32 -2.22
C SER A 117 -30.90 -10.52 -1.09
N LEU A 118 -30.19 -10.35 0.04
CA LEU A 118 -30.61 -9.48 1.14
C LEU A 118 -30.54 -7.99 0.78
N LEU A 119 -29.87 -7.64 -0.33
CA LEU A 119 -29.73 -6.27 -0.80
C LEU A 119 -30.62 -6.02 -2.01
N GLY A 120 -31.21 -4.83 -2.09
CA GLY A 120 -32.05 -4.40 -3.21
C GLY A 120 -31.30 -4.08 -4.52
N PHE A 121 -30.02 -4.44 -4.64
CA PHE A 121 -29.20 -4.12 -5.83
C PHE A 121 -29.29 -5.22 -6.89
N GLU A 122 -29.38 -4.84 -8.16
CA GLU A 122 -29.28 -5.81 -9.27
C GLU A 122 -27.89 -6.46 -9.36
N ASP A 123 -26.84 -5.66 -9.17
CA ASP A 123 -25.44 -6.11 -9.16
C ASP A 123 -24.61 -5.24 -8.21
N MET A 124 -24.16 -5.82 -7.09
CA MET A 124 -23.33 -5.13 -6.11
C MET A 124 -22.01 -4.62 -6.69
N SER A 125 -21.40 -5.32 -7.65
CA SER A 125 -20.14 -4.88 -8.28
C SER A 125 -20.35 -3.61 -9.08
N ARG A 126 -21.40 -3.63 -9.92
CA ARG A 126 -21.76 -2.46 -10.71
C ARG A 126 -22.14 -1.28 -9.84
N THR A 127 -22.85 -1.50 -8.73
CA THR A 127 -23.19 -0.44 -7.76
C THR A 127 -21.93 0.18 -7.13
N ILE A 128 -20.97 -0.64 -6.71
CA ILE A 128 -19.69 -0.16 -6.18
C ILE A 128 -18.95 0.68 -7.24
N ASP A 129 -18.86 0.20 -8.47
CA ASP A 129 -18.15 0.89 -9.55
C ASP A 129 -18.79 2.25 -9.86
N LEU A 130 -20.12 2.32 -9.92
CA LEU A 130 -20.88 3.56 -10.12
C LEU A 130 -20.66 4.56 -9.00
N ILE A 131 -20.71 4.12 -7.74
CA ILE A 131 -20.42 4.96 -6.57
C ILE A 131 -19.00 5.53 -6.68
N VAL A 132 -18.01 4.67 -6.96
CA VAL A 132 -16.60 5.06 -7.06
C VAL A 132 -16.39 6.07 -8.18
N GLU A 133 -16.97 5.82 -9.35
CA GLU A 133 -16.86 6.69 -10.52
C GLU A 133 -17.45 8.08 -10.22
N ARG A 134 -18.66 8.15 -9.68
CA ARG A 134 -19.39 9.41 -9.46
C ARG A 134 -18.80 10.22 -8.31
N SER A 135 -18.49 9.58 -7.18
CA SER A 135 -17.83 10.25 -6.06
C SER A 135 -16.44 10.75 -6.46
N LYS A 136 -15.66 9.95 -7.19
CA LYS A 136 -14.36 10.40 -7.71
C LYS A 136 -14.51 11.58 -8.65
N ALA A 137 -15.43 11.53 -9.62
CA ALA A 137 -15.64 12.62 -10.57
C ALA A 137 -15.90 13.93 -9.83
N TYR A 138 -16.82 13.91 -8.86
CA TYR A 138 -17.15 15.07 -8.04
C TYR A 138 -15.93 15.63 -7.28
N ILE A 139 -15.17 14.77 -6.59
CA ILE A 139 -13.99 15.17 -5.81
C ILE A 139 -12.93 15.81 -6.72
N MET A 140 -12.75 15.28 -7.94
CA MET A 140 -11.72 15.77 -8.86
C MET A 140 -12.09 17.10 -9.52
N THR A 141 -13.37 17.44 -9.61
CA THR A 141 -13.84 18.71 -10.19
C THR A 141 -13.97 19.84 -9.16
N HIS A 142 -14.04 19.51 -7.86
CA HIS A 142 -14.22 20.48 -6.77
C HIS A 142 -13.00 20.49 -5.84
N GLU A 143 -11.89 21.08 -6.30
CA GLU A 143 -10.59 21.06 -5.60
C GLU A 143 -10.65 21.70 -4.19
N ASP A 144 -11.40 22.79 -4.02
CA ASP A 144 -11.56 23.44 -2.72
C ASP A 144 -12.22 22.51 -1.69
N GLU A 145 -13.22 21.73 -2.11
CA GLU A 145 -13.86 20.72 -1.25
C GLU A 145 -12.97 19.50 -1.05
N ALA A 146 -12.17 19.13 -2.05
CA ALA A 146 -11.17 18.07 -1.94
C ALA A 146 -10.07 18.42 -0.93
N CYS A 147 -9.74 19.70 -0.76
CA CYS A 147 -8.82 20.23 0.27
C CYS A 147 -9.45 20.33 1.67
N SER A 148 -10.72 19.96 1.85
CA SER A 148 -11.34 19.87 3.17
C SER A 148 -11.01 18.54 3.86
N THR A 149 -11.19 18.47 5.19
CA THR A 149 -11.07 17.22 5.94
C THR A 149 -11.93 16.09 5.35
N ASN A 150 -13.19 16.39 4.96
CA ASN A 150 -14.07 15.40 4.33
C ASN A 150 -13.55 14.96 2.96
N GLY A 151 -12.93 15.86 2.19
CA GLY A 151 -12.33 15.55 0.89
C GLY A 151 -11.12 14.64 1.00
N ILE A 152 -10.22 14.93 1.93
CA ILE A 152 -9.05 14.09 2.23
C ILE A 152 -9.48 12.72 2.77
N GLU A 153 -10.48 12.70 3.66
CA GLU A 153 -11.08 11.44 4.12
C GLU A 153 -11.64 10.63 2.94
N SER A 154 -12.42 11.26 2.06
CA SER A 154 -12.96 10.62 0.87
C SER A 154 -11.87 10.02 -0.03
N LEU A 155 -10.77 10.75 -0.25
CA LEU A 155 -9.65 10.26 -1.04
C LEU A 155 -8.94 9.07 -0.40
N LEU A 156 -8.80 9.03 0.94
CA LEU A 156 -8.23 7.88 1.65
C LEU A 156 -9.13 6.65 1.57
N VAL A 157 -10.46 6.83 1.68
CA VAL A 157 -11.43 5.74 1.48
C VAL A 157 -11.35 5.23 0.04
N LEU A 158 -11.31 6.13 -0.94
CA LEU A 158 -11.14 5.79 -2.36
C LEU A 158 -9.85 5.00 -2.62
N ALA A 159 -8.73 5.41 -2.02
CA ALA A 159 -7.46 4.68 -2.13
C ALA A 159 -7.56 3.26 -1.55
N THR A 160 -8.29 3.11 -0.44
CA THR A 160 -8.54 1.82 0.21
C THR A 160 -9.42 0.90 -0.65
N ILE A 161 -10.43 1.44 -1.33
CA ILE A 161 -11.26 0.69 -2.28
C ILE A 161 -10.41 0.15 -3.45
N TYR A 162 -9.53 1.00 -4.01
CA TYR A 162 -8.59 0.53 -5.05
C TYR A 162 -7.61 -0.51 -4.52
N LEU A 163 -7.14 -0.35 -3.27
CA LEU A 163 -6.27 -1.32 -2.61
C LEU A 163 -6.96 -2.67 -2.48
N ASN A 164 -8.22 -2.71 -2.06
CA ASN A 164 -9.01 -3.95 -1.92
C ASN A 164 -9.30 -4.62 -3.26
N SER A 165 -9.42 -3.81 -4.32
CA SER A 165 -9.52 -4.27 -5.71
C SER A 165 -8.15 -4.71 -6.29
N GLY A 166 -7.08 -4.35 -5.59
CA GLY A 166 -5.68 -4.59 -5.92
C GLY A 166 -5.16 -3.86 -7.18
N ASP A 167 -5.82 -2.78 -7.58
CA ASP A 167 -5.34 -1.88 -8.63
C ASP A 167 -4.26 -0.95 -8.04
N MET A 168 -3.02 -1.41 -8.05
CA MET A 168 -1.90 -0.76 -7.36
C MET A 168 -1.60 0.63 -7.90
N ARG A 169 -1.75 0.83 -9.22
CA ARG A 169 -1.50 2.14 -9.84
C ARG A 169 -2.57 3.15 -9.43
N LYS A 170 -3.85 2.76 -9.42
CA LYS A 170 -4.93 3.63 -8.92
C LYS A 170 -4.76 3.89 -7.43
N THR A 171 -4.41 2.88 -6.63
CA THR A 171 -4.12 3.06 -5.20
C THR A 171 -3.00 4.08 -4.98
N TRP A 172 -1.85 3.90 -5.63
CA TRP A 172 -0.70 4.80 -5.52
C TRP A 172 -1.03 6.23 -5.95
N SER A 173 -1.62 6.39 -7.14
CA SER A 173 -1.97 7.72 -7.66
C SER A 173 -3.01 8.44 -6.78
N THR A 174 -3.91 7.70 -6.13
CA THR A 174 -4.89 8.27 -5.20
C THR A 174 -4.22 8.71 -3.91
N PHE A 175 -3.36 7.87 -3.30
CA PHE A 175 -2.57 8.29 -2.12
C PHE A 175 -1.69 9.50 -2.39
N ARG A 176 -1.04 9.54 -3.56
CA ARG A 176 -0.26 10.69 -4.01
C ARG A 176 -1.08 11.97 -4.01
N ARG A 177 -2.26 11.92 -4.64
CA ARG A 177 -3.18 13.05 -4.68
C ARG A 177 -3.67 13.44 -3.28
N THR A 178 -3.94 12.47 -2.41
CA THR A 178 -4.28 12.75 -1.01
C THR A 178 -3.16 13.51 -0.30
N VAL A 179 -1.89 13.11 -0.48
CA VAL A 179 -0.74 13.82 0.10
C VAL A 179 -0.68 15.27 -0.37
N ASP A 180 -0.91 15.51 -1.67
CA ASP A 180 -0.89 16.86 -2.23
C ASP A 180 -2.05 17.72 -1.72
N MET A 181 -3.28 17.19 -1.69
CA MET A 181 -4.45 17.89 -1.13
C MET A 181 -4.29 18.16 0.37
N ALA A 182 -3.78 17.19 1.15
CA ALA A 182 -3.48 17.36 2.57
C ALA A 182 -2.39 18.41 2.82
N ARG A 183 -1.44 18.58 1.88
CA ARG A 183 -0.45 19.65 1.95
C ARG A 183 -1.06 21.02 1.71
N LEU A 184 -1.89 21.16 0.67
CA LEU A 184 -2.62 22.39 0.38
C LEU A 184 -3.51 22.81 1.54
N ALA A 185 -4.15 21.84 2.21
CA ALA A 185 -4.94 22.04 3.42
C ALA A 185 -4.11 22.32 4.69
N GLY A 186 -2.77 22.30 4.61
CA GLY A 186 -1.89 22.55 5.76
C GLY A 186 -1.82 21.42 6.80
N ILE A 187 -2.37 20.23 6.50
CA ILE A 187 -2.47 19.10 7.45
C ILE A 187 -1.09 18.54 7.79
N HIS A 188 -0.14 18.55 6.86
CA HIS A 188 1.25 18.16 7.11
C HIS A 188 1.91 18.88 8.30
N GLN A 189 1.47 20.11 8.60
CA GLN A 189 1.98 20.90 9.73
C GLN A 189 1.50 20.39 11.10
N SER A 190 0.56 19.44 11.13
CA SER A 190 0.07 18.78 12.37
C SER A 190 1.17 18.08 13.17
N TYR A 191 2.28 17.71 12.52
CA TYR A 191 3.48 17.14 13.15
C TYR A 191 4.59 18.18 13.42
N SER A 192 4.37 19.47 13.11
CA SER A 192 5.35 20.52 13.40
C SER A 192 5.61 20.64 14.90
N ALA A 193 6.82 21.08 15.26
CA ALA A 193 7.20 21.25 16.66
C ALA A 193 6.19 22.07 17.46
N VAL A 194 5.65 23.14 16.87
CA VAL A 194 4.65 24.02 17.50
C VAL A 194 3.32 23.30 17.75
N ARG A 195 2.88 22.42 16.84
CA ARG A 195 1.58 21.73 16.95
C ARG A 195 1.63 20.43 17.77
N ARG A 196 2.82 19.88 18.03
CA ARG A 196 2.98 18.71 18.91
C ARG A 196 2.55 18.99 20.35
N ASP A 197 2.70 20.22 20.81
CA ASP A 197 2.31 20.63 22.17
C ASP A 197 0.80 20.90 22.30
N ALA A 198 0.11 21.11 21.17
CA ALA A 198 -1.32 21.38 21.14
C ALA A 198 -2.14 20.07 21.11
N GLN A 199 -2.67 19.68 22.27
CA GLN A 199 -3.51 18.50 22.43
C GLN A 199 -4.99 18.86 22.18
N SER A 200 -5.47 18.59 20.98
CA SER A 200 -6.90 18.67 20.63
C SER A 200 -7.29 17.46 19.78
N ASP A 201 -8.56 17.05 19.88
CA ASP A 201 -9.10 15.95 19.06
C ASP A 201 -8.98 16.25 17.56
N GLU A 202 -9.13 17.52 17.17
CA GLU A 202 -8.93 17.99 15.81
C GLU A 202 -7.48 17.76 15.35
N ASN A 203 -6.48 18.13 16.15
CA ASN A 203 -5.08 17.85 15.83
C ASN A 203 -4.79 16.35 15.73
N GLY A 204 -5.41 15.54 16.60
CA GLY A 204 -5.33 14.08 16.53
C GLY A 204 -5.84 13.55 15.18
N LEU A 205 -7.01 14.01 14.73
CA LEU A 205 -7.56 13.66 13.42
C LEU A 205 -6.63 14.07 12.28
N LEU A 206 -6.15 15.32 12.27
CA LEU A 206 -5.23 15.80 11.23
C LEU A 206 -3.95 14.96 11.16
N ARG A 207 -3.38 14.59 12.32
CA ARG A 207 -2.21 13.71 12.39
C ARG A 207 -2.51 12.33 11.82
N ARG A 208 -3.65 11.72 12.16
CA ARG A 208 -4.07 10.44 11.58
C ARG A 208 -4.19 10.51 10.07
N LEU A 209 -4.88 11.52 9.52
CA LEU A 209 -5.05 11.68 8.07
C LEU A 209 -3.70 11.82 7.33
N TRP A 210 -2.79 12.63 7.88
CA TRP A 210 -1.45 12.77 7.31
C TRP A 210 -0.65 11.47 7.36
N LEU A 211 -0.71 10.75 8.50
CA LEU A 211 -0.05 9.46 8.67
C LEU A 211 -0.56 8.43 7.65
N SER A 212 -1.87 8.30 7.47
CA SER A 212 -2.46 7.35 6.52
C SER A 212 -2.04 7.65 5.09
N ALA A 213 -2.14 8.92 4.67
CA ALA A 213 -1.73 9.35 3.34
C ALA A 213 -0.24 9.06 3.11
N SER A 214 0.60 9.38 4.09
CA SER A 214 2.04 9.17 4.02
C SER A 214 2.44 7.70 3.97
N CYS A 215 1.80 6.85 4.78
CA CYS A 215 2.04 5.40 4.80
C CYS A 215 1.68 4.77 3.46
N GLY A 216 0.48 5.06 2.93
CA GLY A 216 0.03 4.53 1.64
C GLY A 216 0.93 4.99 0.50
N ASP A 217 1.25 6.30 0.47
CA ASP A 217 2.15 6.87 -0.53
C ASP A 217 3.53 6.24 -0.50
N SER A 218 4.13 6.09 0.69
CA SER A 218 5.48 5.52 0.86
C SER A 218 5.52 4.03 0.49
N TYR A 219 4.52 3.25 0.91
CA TYR A 219 4.46 1.82 0.64
C TYR A 219 4.30 1.53 -0.85
N TYR A 220 3.38 2.20 -1.53
CA TYR A 220 3.20 1.98 -2.96
C TYR A 220 4.30 2.63 -3.80
N SER A 221 4.92 3.72 -3.33
CA SER A 221 6.13 4.24 -3.97
C SER A 221 7.27 3.20 -3.91
N LEU A 222 7.47 2.53 -2.76
CA LEU A 222 8.44 1.44 -2.64
C LEU A 222 8.14 0.28 -3.59
N LEU A 223 6.89 -0.21 -3.63
CA LEU A 223 6.51 -1.34 -4.48
C LEU A 223 6.58 -1.02 -5.98
N LEU A 224 6.32 0.22 -6.38
CA LEU A 224 6.32 0.64 -7.79
C LEU A 224 7.66 1.24 -8.24
N GLY A 225 8.69 1.20 -7.40
CA GLY A 225 10.01 1.75 -7.71
C GLY A 225 10.00 3.27 -7.92
N GLN A 226 9.13 4.00 -7.22
CA GLN A 226 8.95 5.44 -7.33
C GLN A 226 9.41 6.15 -6.06
N ALA A 227 9.73 7.44 -6.17
CA ALA A 227 10.03 8.30 -5.02
C ALA A 227 8.72 8.70 -4.30
N PRO A 228 8.64 8.72 -2.97
CA PRO A 228 7.48 9.24 -2.24
C PRO A 228 7.28 10.74 -2.47
N ALA A 229 6.04 11.22 -2.41
CA ALA A 229 5.72 12.64 -2.55
C ALA A 229 6.08 13.37 -1.28
N THR A 230 5.93 12.71 -0.14
CA THR A 230 6.26 13.24 1.18
C THR A 230 7.75 13.62 1.31
N GLY A 231 8.62 12.95 0.56
CA GLY A 231 10.07 13.04 0.70
C GLY A 231 10.58 12.38 1.99
N PRO A 232 11.90 12.44 2.26
CA PRO A 232 12.52 11.73 3.39
C PRO A 232 12.15 12.31 4.77
N GLU A 233 11.74 13.58 4.84
CA GLU A 233 11.41 14.29 6.08
C GLU A 233 9.88 14.41 6.29
N THR A 234 9.19 13.28 6.17
CA THR A 234 7.72 13.17 6.13
C THR A 234 6.98 13.78 7.34
N PHE A 235 7.57 13.71 8.53
CA PHE A 235 6.92 14.10 9.81
C PHE A 235 7.66 15.23 10.54
N GLY A 236 8.58 15.92 9.86
CA GLY A 236 9.36 17.01 10.43
C GLY A 236 10.45 16.58 11.43
N ALA A 237 11.25 17.55 11.87
CA ALA A 237 12.42 17.29 12.70
C ALA A 237 12.08 16.72 14.09
N GLY A 238 12.86 15.72 14.52
CA GLY A 238 12.72 15.10 15.83
C GLY A 238 11.45 14.26 16.00
N HIS A 239 10.83 13.83 14.89
CA HIS A 239 9.68 12.94 14.95
C HIS A 239 10.04 11.57 15.55
N GLU A 240 11.24 11.05 15.30
CA GLU A 240 11.66 9.69 15.70
C GLU A 240 11.64 9.47 17.22
N VAL A 241 11.94 10.51 17.99
CA VAL A 241 12.00 10.45 19.47
C VAL A 241 10.69 10.88 20.11
N TRP A 242 9.82 11.56 19.35
CA TRP A 242 8.55 12.02 19.86
C TRP A 242 7.50 10.93 19.82
N THR A 243 6.75 10.77 20.90
CA THR A 243 5.57 9.90 20.99
C THR A 243 4.34 10.78 21.05
N ASP A 244 3.41 10.57 20.12
CA ASP A 244 2.13 11.28 20.13
C ASP A 244 1.27 10.76 21.28
N PRO A 245 0.95 11.59 22.28
CA PRO A 245 0.22 11.13 23.47
C PRO A 245 -1.26 10.85 23.20
N VAL A 246 -1.83 11.38 22.11
CA VAL A 246 -3.23 11.14 21.72
C VAL A 246 -3.37 10.05 20.65
N ALA A 247 -2.26 9.56 20.10
CA ALA A 247 -2.30 8.46 19.15
C ALA A 247 -2.20 7.12 19.86
N GLU A 248 -2.84 6.11 19.27
CA GLU A 248 -2.63 4.72 19.66
C GLU A 248 -1.15 4.32 19.56
N LYS A 249 -0.78 3.28 20.32
CA LYS A 249 0.60 2.79 20.38
C LYS A 249 1.10 2.39 18.99
N GLU A 250 0.27 1.68 18.23
CA GLU A 250 0.61 1.19 16.89
C GLU A 250 0.82 2.36 15.90
N ALA A 251 0.16 3.52 16.07
CA ALA A 251 0.33 4.70 15.21
C ALA A 251 1.72 5.31 15.35
N ASN A 252 2.23 5.31 16.58
CA ASN A 252 3.59 5.75 16.82
C ASN A 252 4.60 4.83 16.12
N VAL A 253 4.38 3.52 16.14
CA VAL A 253 5.21 2.55 15.43
C VAL A 253 5.10 2.74 13.90
N GLN A 254 3.89 2.82 13.37
CA GLN A 254 3.64 3.04 11.94
C GLN A 254 4.33 4.31 11.43
N ARG A 255 4.29 5.40 12.19
CA ARG A 255 4.93 6.67 11.81
C ARG A 255 6.44 6.52 11.64
N VAL A 256 7.10 5.83 12.58
CA VAL A 256 8.55 5.59 12.49
C VAL A 256 8.87 4.65 11.32
N LEU A 257 8.09 3.57 11.13
CA LEU A 257 8.22 2.67 9.98
C LEU A 257 8.02 3.41 8.64
N CYS A 258 7.00 4.26 8.53
CA CYS A 258 6.71 5.07 7.34
C CYS A 258 7.89 5.97 6.97
N ALA A 259 8.55 6.58 7.96
CA ALA A 259 9.72 7.42 7.70
C ALA A 259 10.97 6.64 7.24
N VAL A 260 11.09 5.36 7.61
CA VAL A 260 12.11 4.45 7.04
C VAL A 260 11.71 4.06 5.62
N MET A 261 10.46 3.69 5.43
CA MET A 261 9.90 3.28 4.14
C MET A 261 10.05 4.37 3.08
N ALA A 262 9.77 5.62 3.43
CA ALA A 262 9.93 6.76 2.52
C ALA A 262 11.40 6.91 2.07
N ARG A 263 12.37 6.80 2.99
CA ARG A 263 13.80 6.88 2.67
C ARG A 263 14.28 5.69 1.83
N LEU A 264 13.75 4.49 2.09
CA LEU A 264 14.04 3.29 1.31
C LEU A 264 13.48 3.41 -0.13
N ALA A 265 12.24 3.89 -0.27
CA ALA A 265 11.64 4.16 -1.57
C ALA A 265 12.43 5.22 -2.34
N GLU A 266 12.85 6.30 -1.68
CA GLU A 266 13.71 7.34 -2.26
C GLU A 266 15.06 6.77 -2.73
N ARG A 267 15.74 5.95 -1.90
CA ARG A 267 16.99 5.27 -2.28
C ARG A 267 16.81 4.47 -3.57
N ASN A 268 15.72 3.69 -3.65
CA ASN A 268 15.43 2.84 -4.80
C ASN A 268 15.12 3.68 -6.05
N ALA A 269 14.27 4.70 -5.92
CA ALA A 269 13.91 5.57 -7.04
C ALA A 269 15.10 6.34 -7.63
N GLN A 270 16.10 6.67 -6.79
CA GLN A 270 17.34 7.32 -7.22
C GLN A 270 18.38 6.35 -7.80
N GLY A 271 18.09 5.05 -7.91
CA GLY A 271 19.03 4.05 -8.39
C GLY A 271 20.19 3.77 -7.42
N ARG A 272 20.09 4.20 -6.15
CA ARG A 272 21.14 4.05 -5.13
C ARG A 272 21.08 2.69 -4.42
N HIS A 273 20.65 1.66 -5.14
CA HIS A 273 20.41 0.32 -4.61
C HIS A 273 21.66 -0.33 -3.99
N HIS A 274 22.85 0.00 -4.51
CA HIS A 274 24.13 -0.55 -4.07
C HIS A 274 24.92 0.40 -3.15
N ASP A 275 24.32 1.49 -2.67
CA ASP A 275 24.96 2.39 -1.71
C ASP A 275 24.98 1.75 -0.32
N GLU A 276 26.10 1.14 0.04
CA GLU A 276 26.28 0.47 1.34
C GLU A 276 26.13 1.44 2.53
N GLY A 277 26.54 2.70 2.37
CA GLY A 277 26.44 3.70 3.43
C GLY A 277 24.99 4.08 3.72
N VAL A 278 24.17 4.24 2.68
CA VAL A 278 22.72 4.47 2.84
C VAL A 278 22.02 3.21 3.35
N THR A 279 22.42 2.03 2.87
CA THR A 279 21.87 0.75 3.31
C THR A 279 22.10 0.52 4.80
N ARG A 280 23.34 0.70 5.28
CA ARG A 280 23.67 0.57 6.71
C ARG A 280 22.87 1.55 7.58
N LYS A 281 22.67 2.79 7.13
CA LYS A 281 21.82 3.76 7.85
C LYS A 281 20.35 3.33 7.93
N LEU A 282 19.84 2.63 6.91
CA LEU A 282 18.47 2.10 6.93
C LEU A 282 18.38 0.89 7.87
N GLU A 283 19.39 0.01 7.86
CA GLU A 283 19.52 -1.11 8.81
C GLU A 283 19.58 -0.62 10.26
N ASP A 284 20.46 0.32 10.57
CA ASP A 284 20.60 0.89 11.92
C ASP A 284 19.25 1.45 12.44
N ARG A 285 18.45 2.05 11.56
CA ARG A 285 17.12 2.57 11.91
C ARG A 285 16.11 1.44 12.13
N LEU A 286 16.14 0.36 11.33
CA LEU A 286 15.32 -0.81 11.60
C LEU A 286 15.73 -1.52 12.89
N ASP A 287 17.02 -1.64 13.18
CA ASP A 287 17.52 -2.24 14.42
C ASP A 287 17.14 -1.41 15.65
N THR A 288 17.16 -0.08 15.50
CA THR A 288 16.66 0.85 16.53
C THR A 288 15.18 0.61 16.80
N ILE A 289 14.35 0.48 15.76
CA ILE A 289 12.91 0.18 15.91
C ILE A 289 12.73 -1.18 16.59
N TYR A 290 13.45 -2.20 16.14
CA TYR A 290 13.37 -3.56 16.70
C TYR A 290 13.68 -3.59 18.19
N SER A 291 14.76 -2.90 18.59
CA SER A 291 15.21 -2.82 19.99
C SER A 291 14.32 -1.93 20.87
N SER A 292 13.59 -0.99 20.27
CA SER A 292 12.67 -0.10 20.99
C SER A 292 11.37 -0.79 21.42
N LEU A 293 11.03 -1.91 20.78
CA LEU A 293 9.78 -2.64 21.00
C LEU A 293 10.02 -3.88 21.88
N PRO A 294 9.09 -4.21 22.80
CA PRO A 294 9.19 -5.43 23.60
C PRO A 294 9.25 -6.69 22.73
N SER A 295 9.96 -7.73 23.18
CA SER A 295 10.03 -9.01 22.46
C SER A 295 8.65 -9.62 22.18
N THR A 296 7.71 -9.49 23.12
CA THR A 296 6.31 -9.94 22.99
C THR A 296 5.53 -9.19 21.90
N TRP A 297 5.99 -8.00 21.50
CA TRP A 297 5.37 -7.26 20.40
C TRP A 297 5.60 -7.98 19.07
N TRP A 298 6.75 -8.66 18.91
CA TRP A 298 7.16 -9.41 17.72
C TRP A 298 6.58 -10.82 17.62
N ASP A 299 5.88 -11.28 18.67
CA ASP A 299 5.11 -12.51 18.62
C ASP A 299 4.08 -12.44 17.49
N THR A 300 3.76 -13.61 16.91
CA THR A 300 2.75 -13.67 15.85
C THR A 300 1.40 -13.23 16.42
N PRO A 301 0.75 -12.21 15.83
CA PRO A 301 -0.56 -11.74 16.25
C PRO A 301 -1.58 -12.87 16.37
N LYS A 302 -2.35 -12.87 17.46
CA LYS A 302 -3.36 -13.89 17.73
C LYS A 302 -4.74 -13.26 17.54
N PHE A 303 -5.52 -13.84 16.64
CA PHE A 303 -6.86 -13.36 16.35
C PHE A 303 -7.86 -14.23 17.10
N ALA A 304 -8.50 -13.65 18.11
CA ALA A 304 -9.57 -14.34 18.83
C ALA A 304 -10.80 -14.47 17.92
N PRO A 305 -11.54 -15.59 17.96
CA PRO A 305 -12.81 -15.70 17.27
C PRO A 305 -13.82 -14.78 17.97
N GLY A 306 -14.02 -13.56 17.45
CA GLY A 306 -14.98 -12.62 18.04
C GLY A 306 -14.74 -11.14 17.77
N ARG A 307 -15.71 -10.33 18.19
CA ARG A 307 -15.93 -8.92 17.82
C ARG A 307 -15.57 -7.98 18.98
N CYS A 308 -14.31 -7.92 19.41
CA CYS A 308 -13.88 -6.94 20.42
C CYS A 308 -13.20 -5.73 19.76
N LEU A 309 -13.41 -4.49 20.22
CA LEU A 309 -12.67 -3.32 19.70
C LEU A 309 -11.15 -3.49 19.85
N ASP A 310 -10.69 -4.17 20.90
CA ASP A 310 -9.27 -4.52 21.09
C ASP A 310 -8.73 -5.42 19.97
N SER A 311 -9.60 -6.08 19.20
CA SER A 311 -9.19 -6.91 18.07
C SER A 311 -8.60 -6.12 16.91
N ALA A 312 -8.76 -4.79 16.83
CA ALA A 312 -8.19 -3.96 15.77
C ALA A 312 -6.68 -3.67 15.93
N GLN A 313 -6.16 -3.78 17.16
CA GLN A 313 -4.74 -3.60 17.46
C GLN A 313 -3.88 -4.71 16.85
N GLU A 314 -4.38 -5.95 16.87
CA GLU A 314 -3.69 -7.13 16.36
C GLU A 314 -3.46 -7.10 14.82
N PRO A 315 -4.44 -6.76 13.97
CA PRO A 315 -4.24 -6.52 12.54
C PRO A 315 -3.29 -5.36 12.24
N THR A 316 -3.40 -4.26 13.01
CA THR A 316 -2.51 -3.11 12.84
C THR A 316 -1.06 -3.49 13.18
N ARG A 317 -0.87 -4.21 14.28
CA ARG A 317 0.42 -4.79 14.68
C ARG A 317 0.97 -5.76 13.62
N LEU A 318 0.11 -6.64 13.09
CA LEU A 318 0.46 -7.55 11.99
C LEU A 318 0.97 -6.78 10.78
N LEU A 319 0.27 -5.72 10.36
CA LEU A 319 0.67 -4.88 9.23
C LEU A 319 2.02 -4.21 9.49
N CYS A 320 2.25 -3.66 10.69
CA CYS A 320 3.54 -3.09 11.08
C CYS A 320 4.67 -4.12 11.01
N GLN A 321 4.45 -5.35 11.49
CA GLN A 321 5.43 -6.44 11.39
C GLN A 321 5.70 -6.80 9.92
N ILE A 322 4.66 -6.92 9.08
CA ILE A 322 4.80 -7.19 7.64
C ILE A 322 5.62 -6.08 6.96
N TRP A 323 5.32 -4.81 7.25
CA TRP A 323 6.07 -3.67 6.72
C TRP A 323 7.54 -3.69 7.15
N TYR A 324 7.80 -3.97 8.43
CA TYR A 324 9.17 -4.10 8.94
C TYR A 324 9.98 -5.14 8.17
N PHE A 325 9.47 -6.38 8.08
CA PHE A 325 10.18 -7.45 7.38
C PHE A 325 10.26 -7.21 5.86
N THR A 326 9.23 -6.58 5.27
CA THR A 326 9.26 -6.20 3.85
C THR A 326 10.33 -5.14 3.58
N MET A 327 10.48 -4.14 4.45
CA MET A 327 11.56 -3.16 4.34
C MET A 327 12.93 -3.80 4.50
N GLN A 328 13.10 -4.69 5.49
CA GLN A 328 14.34 -5.44 5.65
C GLN A 328 14.68 -6.24 4.38
N MET A 329 13.70 -6.93 3.79
CA MET A 329 13.86 -7.61 2.52
C MET A 329 14.34 -6.66 1.42
N PHE A 330 13.68 -5.52 1.21
CA PHE A 330 14.04 -4.56 0.15
C PHE A 330 15.35 -3.80 0.39
N ILE A 331 15.78 -3.65 1.65
CA ILE A 331 17.08 -3.04 1.98
C ILE A 331 18.20 -3.93 1.45
N HIS A 332 18.15 -5.21 1.75
CA HIS A 332 19.20 -6.19 1.39
C HIS A 332 19.06 -6.74 -0.03
N LEU A 333 17.87 -6.70 -0.64
CA LEU A 333 17.60 -7.31 -1.94
C LEU A 333 18.67 -6.98 -3.00
N PRO A 334 19.08 -5.71 -3.20
CA PRO A 334 20.08 -5.41 -4.22
C PRO A 334 21.47 -5.95 -3.91
N LEU A 335 21.85 -6.02 -2.63
CA LEU A 335 23.17 -6.50 -2.21
C LEU A 335 23.24 -8.03 -2.20
N ALA A 336 22.16 -8.69 -1.80
CA ALA A 336 22.02 -10.15 -1.77
C ALA A 336 22.24 -10.81 -3.14
N PHE A 337 21.92 -10.09 -4.22
CA PHE A 337 22.02 -10.57 -5.59
C PHE A 337 23.06 -9.79 -6.43
N ALA A 338 23.90 -8.96 -5.78
CA ALA A 338 25.06 -8.31 -6.40
C ALA A 338 26.29 -9.24 -6.48
N LEU A 339 27.27 -8.88 -7.32
CA LEU A 339 28.61 -9.51 -7.39
C LEU A 339 29.65 -8.58 -6.74
N PRO A 340 30.70 -9.08 -6.06
CA PRO A 340 31.09 -10.50 -5.88
C PRO A 340 30.40 -11.22 -4.71
N GLN A 341 30.32 -12.56 -4.79
CA GLN A 341 29.51 -13.44 -3.93
C GLN A 341 29.91 -13.51 -2.43
N GLU A 342 31.15 -13.20 -2.06
CA GLU A 342 31.65 -13.41 -0.69
C GLU A 342 31.01 -12.45 0.33
N THR A 343 30.79 -11.19 -0.05
CA THR A 343 30.12 -10.19 0.82
C THR A 343 28.60 -10.36 0.84
N ALA A 344 28.01 -10.92 -0.23
CA ALA A 344 26.56 -11.10 -0.38
C ALA A 344 25.94 -12.17 0.54
N CYS A 345 26.75 -12.99 1.24
CA CYS A 345 26.24 -14.06 2.10
C CYS A 345 25.38 -13.52 3.25
N TYR A 346 25.78 -12.39 3.84
CA TYR A 346 25.03 -11.72 4.90
C TYR A 346 23.68 -11.22 4.38
N ASP A 347 23.68 -10.45 3.29
CA ASP A 347 22.47 -9.89 2.69
C ASP A 347 21.51 -10.98 2.20
N LEU A 348 22.03 -12.05 1.60
CA LEU A 348 21.22 -13.20 1.17
C LEU A 348 20.53 -13.88 2.36
N LYS A 349 21.23 -14.03 3.49
CA LYS A 349 20.64 -14.55 4.73
C LYS A 349 19.59 -13.60 5.29
N ALA A 350 19.85 -12.29 5.25
CA ALA A 350 18.91 -11.27 5.71
C ALA A 350 17.63 -11.24 4.85
N CYS A 351 17.74 -11.23 3.51
CA CYS A 351 16.61 -11.36 2.59
C CYS A 351 15.80 -12.63 2.83
N ARG A 352 16.48 -13.78 2.97
CA ARG A 352 15.81 -15.07 3.21
C ARG A 352 15.04 -15.05 4.52
N ASN A 353 15.65 -14.55 5.59
CA ASN A 353 15.02 -14.46 6.91
C ASN A 353 13.86 -13.46 6.91
N ALA A 354 14.02 -12.30 6.30
CA ALA A 354 12.97 -11.30 6.17
C ALA A 354 11.77 -11.87 5.39
N SER A 355 12.03 -12.53 4.26
CA SER A 355 11.00 -13.18 3.43
C SER A 355 10.25 -14.26 4.22
N ARG A 356 10.96 -15.14 4.94
CA ARG A 356 10.34 -16.13 5.84
C ARG A 356 9.44 -15.48 6.87
N ASN A 357 9.93 -14.45 7.54
CA ASN A 357 9.17 -13.78 8.57
C ASN A 357 7.87 -13.20 8.00
N THR A 358 7.92 -12.50 6.85
CA THR A 358 6.73 -11.99 6.16
C THR A 358 5.75 -13.12 5.81
N LEU A 359 6.23 -14.20 5.17
CA LEU A 359 5.37 -15.32 4.76
C LEU A 359 4.74 -16.04 5.96
N SER A 360 5.48 -16.24 7.05
CA SER A 360 4.93 -16.84 8.27
C SER A 360 3.81 -15.99 8.88
N ARG A 361 3.93 -14.65 8.84
CA ARG A 361 2.87 -13.75 9.30
C ARG A 361 1.65 -13.82 8.39
N HIS A 362 1.86 -13.86 7.08
CA HIS A 362 0.79 -14.04 6.10
C HIS A 362 0.03 -15.36 6.32
N VAL A 363 0.73 -16.49 6.39
CA VAL A 363 0.11 -17.80 6.60
C VAL A 363 -0.56 -17.88 7.97
N GLY A 364 0.06 -17.33 9.01
CA GLY A 364 -0.52 -17.25 10.36
C GLY A 364 -1.85 -16.47 10.36
N ALA A 365 -1.91 -15.34 9.65
CA ALA A 365 -3.13 -14.54 9.49
C ALA A 365 -4.27 -15.31 8.79
N GLN A 366 -3.97 -16.19 7.83
CA GLN A 366 -5.01 -16.98 7.15
C GLN A 366 -5.73 -17.97 8.07
N HIS A 367 -5.09 -18.42 9.14
CA HIS A 367 -5.74 -19.30 10.14
C HIS A 367 -6.80 -18.56 10.97
N ALA A 368 -6.82 -17.23 10.94
CA ALA A 368 -7.89 -16.41 11.50
C ALA A 368 -9.16 -16.37 10.60
N LYS A 369 -9.09 -17.02 9.42
CA LYS A 369 -10.10 -17.39 8.41
C LYS A 369 -11.19 -16.38 8.04
N GLU A 370 -11.93 -15.85 9.00
CA GLU A 370 -13.05 -14.92 8.82
C GLU A 370 -12.69 -13.46 9.15
N GLN A 371 -11.68 -13.25 9.99
CA GLN A 371 -11.37 -11.94 10.56
C GLN A 371 -10.51 -11.04 9.65
N LEU A 372 -9.70 -11.65 8.77
CA LEU A 372 -8.65 -10.96 8.00
C LEU A 372 -8.81 -11.13 6.49
N SER A 373 -9.97 -11.65 6.04
CA SER A 373 -10.19 -12.13 4.67
C SER A 373 -9.89 -11.09 3.58
N ARG A 374 -9.74 -9.78 3.86
CA ARG A 374 -9.62 -8.76 2.80
C ARG A 374 -8.52 -7.70 2.90
N CYS A 375 -7.51 -7.84 3.78
CA CYS A 375 -6.35 -6.95 3.70
C CYS A 375 -5.39 -7.37 2.57
N ARG A 376 -5.56 -6.74 1.40
CA ARG A 376 -4.70 -6.95 0.23
C ARG A 376 -3.28 -6.41 0.39
N GLY A 377 -3.05 -5.46 1.30
CA GLY A 377 -1.70 -4.94 1.56
C GLY A 377 -0.74 -6.03 2.05
N GLY A 378 -1.24 -7.01 2.82
CA GLY A 378 -0.45 -8.17 3.24
C GLY A 378 -0.15 -9.14 2.08
N GLU A 379 -1.09 -9.31 1.14
CA GLU A 379 -0.94 -10.21 -0.01
C GLU A 379 0.20 -9.78 -0.95
N GLN A 380 0.31 -8.48 -1.22
CA GLN A 380 1.39 -7.94 -2.06
C GLN A 380 2.76 -8.19 -1.43
N ALA A 381 2.90 -7.91 -0.13
CA ALA A 381 4.12 -8.21 0.63
C ALA A 381 4.45 -9.71 0.64
N ALA A 382 3.44 -10.57 0.82
CA ALA A 382 3.58 -12.01 0.82
C ALA A 382 4.03 -12.54 -0.56
N PHE A 383 3.42 -12.05 -1.64
CA PHE A 383 3.82 -12.40 -3.00
C PHE A 383 5.29 -12.03 -3.25
N MET A 384 5.68 -10.78 -2.98
CA MET A 384 7.06 -10.33 -3.18
C MET A 384 8.05 -11.12 -2.33
N SER A 385 7.68 -11.44 -1.09
CA SER A 385 8.50 -12.27 -0.20
C SER A 385 8.62 -13.71 -0.70
N ALA A 386 7.58 -14.30 -1.30
CA ALA A 386 7.66 -15.63 -1.90
C ALA A 386 8.58 -15.65 -3.14
N VAL A 387 8.48 -14.65 -4.00
CA VAL A 387 9.37 -14.46 -5.16
C VAL A 387 10.82 -14.34 -4.71
N VAL A 388 11.11 -13.47 -3.74
CA VAL A 388 12.47 -13.27 -3.22
C VAL A 388 12.99 -14.52 -2.50
N LEU A 389 12.15 -15.25 -1.75
CA LEU A 389 12.54 -16.50 -1.11
C LEU A 389 12.93 -17.57 -2.15
N LEU A 390 12.16 -17.71 -3.23
CA LEU A 390 12.49 -18.60 -4.35
C LEU A 390 13.82 -18.22 -5.01
N MET A 391 14.06 -16.92 -5.22
CA MET A 391 15.34 -16.43 -5.72
C MET A 391 16.50 -16.75 -4.76
N CYS A 392 16.31 -16.57 -3.45
CA CYS A 392 17.32 -16.92 -2.44
C CYS A 392 17.66 -18.41 -2.46
N ILE A 393 16.66 -19.28 -2.66
CA ILE A 393 16.84 -20.73 -2.77
C ILE A 393 17.74 -21.04 -3.97
N VAL A 394 17.39 -20.52 -5.15
CA VAL A 394 18.13 -20.76 -6.40
C VAL A 394 19.57 -20.27 -6.31
N GLN A 395 19.76 -19.04 -5.81
CA GLN A 395 21.09 -18.45 -5.64
C GLN A 395 21.98 -19.32 -4.74
N ARG A 396 21.43 -19.80 -3.62
CA ARG A 396 22.18 -20.60 -2.65
C ARG A 396 22.48 -22.01 -3.15
N ARG A 397 21.56 -22.65 -3.86
CA ARG A 397 21.80 -23.96 -4.52
C ARG A 397 22.97 -23.86 -5.49
N THR A 398 22.97 -22.82 -6.31
CA THR A 398 24.02 -22.61 -7.32
C THR A 398 25.39 -22.36 -6.67
N GLN A 399 25.44 -21.57 -5.59
CA GLN A 399 26.66 -21.35 -4.79
C GLN A 399 27.18 -22.64 -4.15
N SER A 400 26.29 -23.49 -3.64
CA SER A 400 26.68 -24.78 -3.02
C SER A 400 27.26 -25.79 -4.02
N MET A 401 26.85 -25.73 -5.29
CA MET A 401 27.39 -26.60 -6.35
C MET A 401 28.80 -26.21 -6.79
N HIS A 402 29.19 -24.94 -6.62
CA HIS A 402 30.48 -24.40 -7.08
C HIS A 402 31.47 -24.12 -5.94
N GLY A 403 31.05 -24.25 -4.67
CA GLY A 403 31.90 -24.06 -3.48
C GLY A 403 32.57 -25.37 -3.02
N PRO A 404 33.63 -25.30 -2.20
CA PRO A 404 34.22 -26.49 -1.59
C PRO A 404 33.18 -27.24 -0.74
N PRO A 405 33.19 -28.59 -0.72
CA PRO A 405 32.21 -29.38 0.03
C PRO A 405 32.41 -29.18 1.54
N GLU A 406 31.75 -28.19 2.13
CA GLU A 406 31.76 -27.98 3.57
C GLU A 406 30.77 -28.91 4.29
N ARG A 407 31.11 -29.25 5.54
CA ARG A 407 30.39 -30.12 6.49
C ARG A 407 28.97 -29.64 6.90
N THR A 408 28.36 -28.71 6.18
CA THR A 408 27.12 -27.96 6.50
C THR A 408 25.89 -28.40 5.69
N GLU A 409 25.92 -29.57 5.04
CA GLU A 409 24.78 -30.12 4.28
C GLU A 409 23.51 -30.31 5.14
N LYS A 410 23.64 -30.86 6.36
CA LYS A 410 22.48 -31.23 7.20
C LYS A 410 21.63 -30.02 7.66
N PRO A 411 22.20 -28.92 8.20
CA PRO A 411 21.42 -27.72 8.54
C PRO A 411 20.74 -27.06 7.35
N TRP A 412 21.37 -27.13 6.17
CA TRP A 412 20.83 -26.51 4.96
C TRP A 412 19.64 -27.27 4.39
N VAL A 413 19.71 -28.61 4.32
CA VAL A 413 18.61 -29.47 3.82
C VAL A 413 17.33 -29.27 4.64
N MET A 414 17.44 -29.25 5.97
CA MET A 414 16.27 -28.98 6.84
C MET A 414 15.70 -27.57 6.59
N SER A 415 16.58 -26.57 6.48
CA SER A 415 16.18 -25.18 6.23
C SER A 415 15.52 -25.01 4.86
N PHE A 416 15.95 -25.78 3.86
CA PHE A 416 15.39 -25.79 2.51
C PHE A 416 13.99 -26.41 2.48
N GLU A 417 13.78 -27.53 3.17
CA GLU A 417 12.45 -28.16 3.23
C GLU A 417 11.43 -27.26 3.95
N LEU A 418 11.85 -26.53 5.00
CA LEU A 418 10.99 -25.53 5.63
C LEU A 418 10.57 -24.40 4.68
N ASP A 419 11.49 -23.93 3.82
CA ASP A 419 11.15 -22.91 2.82
C ASP A 419 10.17 -23.44 1.79
N ARG A 420 10.38 -24.67 1.34
CA ARG A 420 9.49 -25.33 0.39
C ARG A 420 8.08 -25.46 0.93
N ILE A 421 7.93 -25.90 2.19
CA ILE A 421 6.63 -26.00 2.86
C ILE A 421 5.97 -24.63 2.97
N LEU A 422 6.72 -23.60 3.39
CA LEU A 422 6.19 -22.25 3.56
C LEU A 422 5.72 -21.65 2.22
N ILE A 423 6.48 -21.84 1.14
CA ILE A 423 6.09 -21.44 -0.22
C ILE A 423 4.82 -22.19 -0.64
N GLN A 424 4.74 -23.49 -0.39
CA GLN A 424 3.57 -24.29 -0.75
C GLN A 424 2.32 -23.86 0.02
N GLN A 425 2.42 -23.58 1.32
CA GLN A 425 1.34 -23.02 2.13
C GLN A 425 0.90 -21.65 1.62
N THR A 426 1.86 -20.82 1.21
CA THR A 426 1.58 -19.49 0.63
C THR A 426 0.81 -19.62 -0.70
N ILE A 427 1.25 -20.50 -1.61
CA ILE A 427 0.55 -20.77 -2.88
C ILE A 427 -0.87 -21.28 -2.62
N ALA A 428 -1.02 -22.23 -1.69
CA ALA A 428 -2.33 -22.77 -1.32
C ALA A 428 -3.25 -21.68 -0.75
N SER A 429 -2.70 -20.71 0.00
CA SER A 429 -3.48 -19.58 0.50
C SER A 429 -4.01 -18.68 -0.61
N PHE A 430 -3.20 -18.37 -1.63
CA PHE A 430 -3.65 -17.61 -2.80
C PHE A 430 -4.67 -18.40 -3.63
N GLU A 431 -4.47 -19.72 -3.77
CA GLU A 431 -5.40 -20.57 -4.51
C GLU A 431 -6.77 -20.66 -3.82
N ALA A 432 -6.81 -20.80 -2.49
CA ALA A 432 -8.04 -20.82 -1.71
C ALA A 432 -8.84 -19.52 -1.89
N ARG A 433 -8.16 -18.37 -1.87
CA ARG A 433 -8.77 -17.05 -2.06
C ARG A 433 -9.23 -16.83 -3.51
N GLY A 434 -8.43 -17.29 -4.48
CA GLY A 434 -8.80 -17.28 -5.91
C GLY A 434 -10.04 -18.13 -6.26
N LYS A 435 -10.40 -19.11 -5.42
CA LYS A 435 -11.64 -19.92 -5.54
C LYS A 435 -12.84 -19.27 -4.83
N GLY A 436 -12.60 -18.40 -3.85
CA GLY A 436 -13.59 -17.90 -2.89
C GLY A 436 -14.52 -16.77 -3.37
N GLY A 437 -14.35 -16.22 -4.57
CA GLY A 437 -15.23 -15.13 -5.00
C GLY A 437 -15.14 -14.69 -6.46
N ARG A 438 -16.12 -13.89 -6.88
CA ARG A 438 -16.30 -13.36 -8.25
C ARG A 438 -15.22 -12.35 -8.69
N ARG A 439 -14.27 -11.95 -7.82
CA ARG A 439 -13.41 -10.77 -8.02
C ARG A 439 -11.91 -10.93 -7.74
N GLU A 440 -11.32 -12.13 -7.83
CA GLU A 440 -9.89 -12.29 -7.49
C GLU A 440 -8.95 -12.61 -8.67
N PRO A 441 -8.77 -11.69 -9.64
CA PRO A 441 -7.78 -11.88 -10.69
C PRO A 441 -6.35 -11.90 -10.12
N ILE A 442 -6.09 -11.15 -9.05
CA ILE A 442 -4.74 -11.01 -8.47
C ILE A 442 -4.30 -12.28 -7.75
N SER A 443 -5.14 -12.88 -6.89
CA SER A 443 -4.78 -14.14 -6.24
C SER A 443 -4.52 -15.25 -7.25
N LYS A 444 -5.29 -15.32 -8.35
CA LYS A 444 -5.05 -16.25 -9.46
C LYS A 444 -3.72 -15.98 -10.17
N GLN A 445 -3.37 -14.71 -10.40
CA GLN A 445 -2.06 -14.32 -10.93
C GLN A 445 -0.93 -14.77 -9.99
N CYS A 446 -1.03 -14.47 -8.69
CA CYS A 446 -0.07 -14.90 -7.67
C CYS A 446 0.13 -16.41 -7.69
N THR A 447 -0.95 -17.20 -7.67
CA THR A 447 -0.88 -18.67 -7.74
C THR A 447 -0.18 -19.15 -9.00
N THR A 448 -0.52 -18.60 -10.16
CA THR A 448 0.06 -18.99 -11.46
C THR A 448 1.56 -18.71 -11.51
N ILE A 449 1.96 -17.48 -11.17
CA ILE A 449 3.36 -17.04 -11.17
C ILE A 449 4.17 -17.88 -10.18
N LEU A 450 3.73 -17.96 -8.92
CA LEU A 450 4.48 -18.65 -7.88
C LEU A 450 4.57 -20.16 -8.12
N THR A 451 3.54 -20.79 -8.70
CA THR A 451 3.60 -22.21 -9.08
C THR A 451 4.64 -22.45 -10.17
N THR A 452 4.66 -21.59 -11.19
CA THR A 452 5.63 -21.63 -12.29
C THR A 452 7.06 -21.41 -11.79
N MET A 453 7.28 -20.34 -11.02
CA MET A 453 8.59 -20.05 -10.42
C MET A 453 9.07 -21.19 -9.53
N ARG A 454 8.17 -21.78 -8.74
CA ARG A 454 8.48 -22.94 -7.89
C ARG A 454 8.98 -24.09 -8.75
N GLU A 455 8.25 -24.47 -9.81
CA GLU A 455 8.67 -25.56 -10.68
C GLU A 455 10.10 -25.39 -11.20
N PHE A 456 10.44 -24.20 -11.72
CA PHE A 456 11.79 -23.89 -12.17
C PHE A 456 12.82 -23.86 -11.02
N ALA A 457 12.52 -23.19 -9.91
CA ALA A 457 13.45 -23.04 -8.79
C ALA A 457 13.88 -24.39 -8.18
N PHE A 458 13.02 -25.40 -8.30
CA PHE A 458 13.28 -26.75 -7.80
C PHE A 458 13.88 -27.69 -8.85
N ARG A 459 13.96 -27.32 -10.15
CA ARG A 459 14.71 -28.08 -11.17
C ARG A 459 16.21 -28.12 -10.87
N GLU A 460 16.88 -29.19 -11.29
CA GLU A 460 18.34 -29.36 -11.12
C GLU A 460 19.12 -28.67 -12.26
N ASP A 461 18.53 -28.60 -13.45
CA ASP A 461 19.08 -28.08 -14.70
C ASP A 461 18.70 -26.62 -14.98
N LEU A 462 18.35 -25.82 -13.96
CA LEU A 462 17.90 -24.43 -14.14
C LEU A 462 18.88 -23.59 -14.99
N MET A 463 20.19 -23.82 -14.82
CA MET A 463 21.25 -23.13 -15.56
C MET A 463 21.53 -23.73 -16.95
N GLU A 464 20.83 -24.77 -17.34
CA GLU A 464 20.93 -25.42 -18.66
C GLU A 464 19.59 -25.37 -19.43
N ALA A 465 18.48 -25.14 -18.73
CA ALA A 465 17.14 -25.02 -19.29
C ALA A 465 17.06 -23.98 -20.42
N SER A 466 16.42 -24.39 -21.53
CA SER A 466 16.26 -23.56 -22.72
C SER A 466 15.17 -22.51 -22.51
N MET A 467 15.28 -21.37 -23.19
CA MET A 467 14.18 -20.39 -23.24
C MET A 467 12.95 -20.95 -23.96
N GLU A 468 13.08 -22.06 -24.70
CA GLU A 468 11.94 -22.78 -25.28
C GLU A 468 11.09 -23.49 -24.20
N ASP A 469 11.66 -23.76 -23.02
CA ASP A 469 10.96 -24.34 -21.87
C ASP A 469 10.16 -23.28 -21.08
N ALA A 470 10.28 -22.00 -21.42
CA ALA A 470 9.57 -20.91 -20.76
C ALA A 470 8.05 -21.04 -20.98
N ILE A 471 7.29 -21.00 -19.89
CA ILE A 471 5.84 -21.10 -19.94
C ILE A 471 5.27 -19.74 -20.37
N GLY A 472 4.95 -19.62 -21.67
CA GLY A 472 4.03 -18.60 -22.19
C GLY A 472 4.63 -17.58 -23.15
N LYS A 473 4.62 -17.88 -24.46
CA LYS A 473 4.50 -16.83 -25.48
C LYS A 473 3.08 -16.28 -25.42
N HIS A 474 2.84 -15.14 -24.76
CA HIS A 474 1.57 -14.44 -24.95
C HIS A 474 1.70 -12.91 -24.99
N ASN A 475 1.21 -12.40 -26.12
CA ASN A 475 0.99 -11.02 -26.49
C ASN A 475 -0.25 -10.47 -25.75
N VAL A 476 -0.20 -10.42 -24.41
CA VAL A 476 -1.29 -10.00 -23.54
C VAL A 476 -0.77 -8.91 -22.60
N GLU A 477 -1.59 -7.90 -22.30
CA GLU A 477 -1.25 -6.84 -21.35
C GLU A 477 -0.64 -7.43 -20.06
N ARG A 478 0.57 -6.99 -19.70
CA ARG A 478 1.26 -7.46 -18.50
C ARG A 478 0.34 -7.36 -17.28
N LEU A 479 0.22 -8.48 -16.59
CA LEU A 479 -0.59 -8.65 -15.40
C LEU A 479 -0.01 -7.78 -14.26
N GLU A 480 -0.85 -7.30 -13.35
CA GLU A 480 -0.45 -6.32 -12.32
C GLU A 480 0.70 -6.83 -11.43
N MET A 481 0.73 -8.13 -11.11
CA MET A 481 1.78 -8.73 -10.28
C MET A 481 3.13 -8.88 -10.99
N GLU A 482 3.13 -9.01 -12.32
CA GLU A 482 4.36 -9.02 -13.12
C GLU A 482 5.01 -7.63 -13.13
N LYS A 483 4.19 -6.58 -13.26
CA LYS A 483 4.64 -5.18 -13.21
C LYS A 483 5.35 -4.87 -11.88
N LEU A 484 4.91 -5.45 -10.75
CA LEU A 484 5.61 -5.29 -9.46
C LEU A 484 7.02 -5.89 -9.46
N ILE A 485 7.18 -7.08 -10.05
CA ILE A 485 8.48 -7.73 -10.15
C ILE A 485 9.40 -6.87 -11.01
N ASP A 486 8.90 -6.39 -12.14
CA ASP A 486 9.65 -5.51 -13.04
C ASP A 486 10.04 -4.17 -12.40
N SER A 487 9.19 -3.59 -11.55
CA SER A 487 9.47 -2.29 -10.91
C SER A 487 10.34 -2.40 -9.66
N ALA A 488 10.15 -3.41 -8.83
CA ALA A 488 10.78 -3.47 -7.50
C ALA A 488 11.87 -4.54 -7.35
N ILE A 489 11.84 -5.61 -8.16
CA ILE A 489 12.81 -6.71 -8.07
C ILE A 489 13.82 -6.66 -9.22
N ARG A 490 13.35 -6.60 -10.48
CA ARG A 490 14.21 -6.66 -11.66
C ARG A 490 15.35 -5.62 -11.66
N PRO A 491 15.18 -4.36 -11.20
CA PRO A 491 16.27 -3.39 -11.15
C PRO A 491 17.39 -3.77 -10.16
N CYS A 492 17.10 -4.66 -9.22
CA CYS A 492 18.06 -5.15 -8.22
C CYS A 492 18.87 -6.36 -8.73
N LEU A 493 18.57 -6.89 -9.92
CA LEU A 493 19.12 -8.14 -10.43
C LEU A 493 19.96 -7.92 -11.68
N ARG A 494 20.94 -8.82 -11.88
CA ARG A 494 21.60 -8.99 -13.18
C ARG A 494 20.95 -10.16 -13.93
N CYS A 495 20.63 -9.99 -15.21
CA CYS A 495 20.00 -11.02 -16.04
C CYS A 495 20.75 -12.36 -16.01
N ALA A 496 22.09 -12.34 -15.99
CA ALA A 496 22.92 -13.54 -15.96
C ALA A 496 23.01 -14.24 -14.59
N SER A 497 22.43 -13.68 -13.52
CA SER A 497 22.42 -14.33 -12.20
C SER A 497 21.42 -15.50 -12.18
N PRO A 498 21.61 -16.52 -11.31
CA PRO A 498 20.63 -17.60 -11.14
C PRO A 498 19.22 -17.08 -10.83
N ALA A 499 19.12 -16.03 -10.01
CA ALA A 499 17.87 -15.35 -9.71
C ALA A 499 17.27 -14.62 -10.92
N GLY A 500 18.10 -13.94 -11.72
CA GLY A 500 17.68 -13.31 -12.98
C GLY A 500 17.13 -14.34 -13.98
N ARG A 501 17.85 -15.46 -14.16
CA ARG A 501 17.43 -16.56 -15.04
C ARG A 501 16.12 -17.19 -14.61
N LEU A 502 15.88 -17.35 -13.31
CA LEU A 502 14.58 -17.83 -12.81
C LEU A 502 13.43 -16.92 -13.27
N LEU A 503 13.61 -15.60 -13.19
CA LEU A 503 12.60 -14.65 -13.68
C LEU A 503 12.46 -14.73 -15.20
N ASP A 504 13.56 -14.78 -15.94
CA ASP A 504 13.52 -14.83 -17.41
C ASP A 504 12.86 -16.11 -17.94
N LEU A 505 13.02 -17.25 -17.27
CA LEU A 505 12.28 -18.49 -17.59
C LEU A 505 10.80 -18.43 -17.23
N THR A 506 10.45 -17.65 -16.19
CA THR A 506 9.06 -17.51 -15.73
C THR A 506 8.26 -16.56 -16.61
N PHE A 507 8.87 -15.46 -17.07
CA PHE A 507 8.18 -14.37 -17.79
C PHE A 507 8.58 -14.26 -19.27
N GLY A 508 9.60 -15.00 -19.71
CA GLY A 508 10.23 -14.79 -21.01
C GLY A 508 11.16 -13.57 -21.01
N THR A 509 12.08 -13.51 -21.97
CA THR A 509 12.90 -12.31 -22.18
C THR A 509 12.14 -11.31 -23.05
N ASP A 510 12.01 -10.07 -22.60
CA ASP A 510 11.70 -8.96 -23.50
C ASP A 510 12.83 -8.84 -24.52
N THR A 511 12.54 -9.15 -25.78
CA THR A 511 13.42 -8.87 -26.93
C THR A 511 13.52 -7.37 -27.24
N ARG A 512 13.23 -6.48 -26.27
CA ARG A 512 13.18 -5.01 -26.47
C ARG A 512 14.21 -4.22 -25.68
N THR A 513 15.00 -4.86 -24.84
CA THR A 513 16.20 -4.25 -24.27
C THR A 513 17.42 -5.01 -24.80
N GLU A 514 17.65 -4.85 -26.10
CA GLU A 514 19.03 -4.95 -26.61
C GLU A 514 19.87 -3.91 -25.88
N ALA A 515 21.05 -4.34 -25.45
CA ALA A 515 22.00 -3.60 -24.63
C ALA A 515 22.30 -2.19 -25.18
N PRO A 516 22.70 -1.21 -24.34
CA PRO A 516 23.56 -0.16 -24.85
C PRO A 516 24.86 -0.84 -25.30
N SER A 517 25.07 -0.86 -26.61
CA SER A 517 26.34 -1.19 -27.22
C SER A 517 27.42 -0.22 -26.77
N GLU A 518 28.53 -0.79 -26.32
CA GLU A 518 29.86 -0.22 -25.99
C GLU A 518 30.04 0.49 -24.64
#